data_AF-A0A7V8WDS7-F1
#
_entry.id   AF-A0A7V8WDS7-F1
#
_cell.length_a   1.000
_cell.length_b   1.000
_cell.length_c   1.000
_cell.angle_alpha   90.00
_cell.angle_beta   90.00
_cell.angle_gamma   90.00
#
_symmetry.space_group_name_H-M   'P 1'
#
loop_
_entity.id
_entity.type
_entity.pdbx_description
1 polymer ?
#
loop_
_entity_poly.entity_id
_entity_poly.type
_entity_poly.pdbx_seq_one_letter_code
_entity_poly.pdbx_strand_id
1 'polypeptide(L)'
;HFTELALRVLTGGALVLSAPRLAFSEALTIFGWVLIGSSLALALVPWRLHHRFAAYSVPQATRHMPLVGVASIAGGLVLLGALLLPRAAG
;
A
#
# COMPACT_ATOMS: atom_id res chain seq x y z
N HIS A 1 11.31 -8.34 10.51
CA HIS A 1 10.97 -6.92 10.35
C HIS A 1 11.44 -6.38 9.00
N PHE A 2 12.74 -6.36 8.72
CA PHE A 2 13.27 -5.79 7.47
C PHE A 2 12.78 -6.47 6.18
N THR A 3 12.51 -7.77 6.18
CA THR A 3 11.98 -8.48 5.00
C THR A 3 10.60 -7.97 4.59
N GLU A 4 9.70 -7.72 5.55
CA GLU A 4 8.37 -7.17 5.27
C GLU A 4 8.46 -5.76 4.70
N LEU A 5 9.31 -4.91 5.30
CA LEU A 5 9.60 -3.56 4.83
C LEU A 5 10.20 -3.56 3.43
N ALA A 6 11.16 -4.45 3.15
CA ALA A 6 11.76 -4.61 1.84
C ALA A 6 10.71 -5.03 0.80
N LEU A 7 9.85 -6.01 1.10
CA LEU A 7 8.78 -6.43 0.22
C LEU A 7 7.80 -5.29 -0.07
N ARG A 8 7.43 -4.49 0.93
CA ARG A 8 6.57 -3.31 0.74
C ARG A 8 7.21 -2.27 -0.17
N VAL A 9 8.48 -1.94 0.03
CA VAL A 9 9.21 -1.01 -0.83
C VAL A 9 9.32 -1.54 -2.25
N LEU A 10 9.65 -2.83 -2.43
CA LEU A 10 9.71 -3.47 -3.74
C LEU A 10 8.34 -3.45 -4.44
N THR A 11 7.27 -3.71 -3.71
CA THR A 11 5.90 -3.69 -4.24
C THR A 11 5.49 -2.28 -4.64
N GLY A 12 5.78 -1.28 -3.79
CA GLY A 12 5.53 0.13 -4.10
C GLY A 12 6.33 0.61 -5.30
N GLY A 13 7.59 0.20 -5.42
CA GLY A 13 8.45 0.46 -6.57
C GLY A 13 7.89 -0.17 -7.85
N ALA A 14 7.48 -1.44 -7.79
CA ALA A 14 6.84 -2.11 -8.92
C ALA A 14 5.56 -1.40 -9.36
N LEU A 15 4.74 -0.92 -8.41
CA LEU A 15 3.53 -0.13 -8.70
C LEU A 15 3.88 1.19 -9.40
N VAL A 16 4.82 1.98 -8.88
CA VAL A 16 5.22 3.26 -9.49
C VAL A 16 5.79 3.05 -10.90
N LEU A 17 6.65 2.05 -11.09
CA LEU A 17 7.26 1.77 -12.39
C LEU A 17 6.27 1.23 -13.43
N SER A 18 5.26 0.49 -12.97
CA SER A 18 4.24 -0.10 -13.86
C SER A 18 3.04 0.83 -14.08
N ALA A 19 2.80 1.79 -13.16
CA ALA A 19 1.68 2.71 -13.20
C ALA A 19 1.53 3.44 -14.54
N PRO A 20 2.59 3.87 -15.26
CA PRO A 20 2.52 4.45 -16.60
C PRO A 20 1.95 3.53 -17.69
N ARG A 21 1.68 2.25 -17.42
CA ARG A 21 1.06 1.30 -18.35
C ARG A 21 -0.33 0.79 -17.91
N LEU A 22 -0.69 0.96 -16.65
CA LEU A 22 -1.94 0.46 -16.03
C LEU A 22 -3.08 1.49 -16.08
N ALA A 23 -4.35 1.07 -16.07
CA ALA A 23 -5.43 2.02 -15.82
C ALA A 23 -5.25 2.68 -14.43
N PHE A 24 -5.80 3.89 -14.23
CA PHE A 24 -5.66 4.66 -12.97
C PHE A 24 -4.21 5.02 -12.59
N SER A 25 -3.38 5.33 -13.59
CA SER A 25 -1.95 5.64 -13.43
C SER A 25 -1.61 6.59 -12.28
N GLU A 26 -2.33 7.70 -12.16
CA GLU A 26 -2.06 8.69 -11.11
C GLU A 26 -2.32 8.11 -9.72
N ALA A 27 -3.47 7.45 -9.53
CA ALA A 27 -3.82 6.81 -8.27
C ALA A 27 -2.81 5.71 -7.88
N LEU A 28 -2.39 4.87 -8.83
CA LEU A 28 -1.40 3.82 -8.58
C LEU A 28 0.01 4.39 -8.29
N THR A 29 0.37 5.51 -8.92
CA THR A 29 1.64 6.20 -8.66
C THR A 29 1.65 6.78 -7.24
N ILE A 30 0.59 7.49 -6.85
CA ILE A 30 0.43 8.05 -5.51
C ILE A 30 0.45 6.93 -4.47
N PHE A 31 -0.35 5.87 -4.69
CA PHE A 31 -0.42 4.74 -3.78
C PHE A 31 0.95 4.03 -3.61
N GLY A 32 1.68 3.83 -4.71
CA GLY A 32 3.02 3.26 -4.68
C GLY A 32 4.01 4.12 -3.87
N TRP A 33 3.99 5.44 -4.06
CA TRP A 33 4.81 6.37 -3.26
C TRP A 33 4.43 6.41 -1.78
N VAL A 34 3.13 6.36 -1.45
CA VAL A 34 2.66 6.26 -0.06
C VAL A 34 3.19 4.97 0.59
N LEU A 35 3.17 3.85 -0.13
CA LEU A 35 3.68 2.57 0.37
C LEU A 35 5.19 2.61 0.59
N ILE A 36 5.96 3.19 -0.33
CA ILE A 36 7.41 3.38 -0.18
C ILE A 36 7.71 4.30 1.01
N GLY A 37 7.09 5.49 1.04
CA GLY A 37 7.35 6.51 2.05
C GLY A 37 7.01 6.04 3.46
N SER A 38 5.83 5.41 3.64
CA SER A 38 5.44 4.82 4.92
C SER A 38 6.38 3.70 5.36
N SER A 39 6.84 2.86 4.42
CA SER A 39 7.81 1.79 4.72
C SER A 39 9.17 2.35 5.12
N LEU A 40 9.68 3.37 4.43
CA LEU A 40 10.94 4.01 4.81
C LEU A 40 10.83 4.73 6.16
N ALA A 41 9.73 5.44 6.41
CA ALA A 41 9.46 6.04 7.71
C ALA A 41 9.48 4.96 8.81
N LEU A 42 8.81 3.83 8.58
CA LEU A 42 8.84 2.69 9.49
C LEU A 42 10.25 2.05 9.58
N ALA A 43 11.09 2.10 8.55
CA ALA A 43 12.47 1.59 8.67
C ALA A 43 13.35 2.51 9.54
N LEU A 44 13.11 3.82 9.49
CA LEU A 44 13.91 4.86 10.17
C LEU A 44 13.46 5.14 11.61
N VAL A 45 12.18 4.94 11.91
CA VAL A 45 11.61 5.25 13.23
C VAL A 45 12.14 4.27 14.29
N PRO A 46 12.58 4.75 15.47
CA PRO A 46 13.06 3.89 16.55
C PRO A 46 11.99 2.89 17.02
N TRP A 47 12.40 1.68 17.40
CA TRP A 47 11.51 0.60 17.82
C TRP A 47 10.50 0.99 18.92
N ARG A 48 10.88 1.90 19.82
CA ARG A 48 10.00 2.40 20.88
C ARG A 48 8.77 3.14 20.34
N LEU A 49 8.95 3.91 19.27
CA LEU A 49 7.85 4.64 18.63
C LEU A 49 6.98 3.70 17.80
N HIS A 50 7.58 2.72 17.12
CA HIS A 50 6.85 1.63 16.46
C HIS A 50 5.91 0.91 17.41
N HIS A 51 6.44 0.50 18.56
CA HIS A 51 5.67 -0.25 19.53
C HIS A 51 4.49 0.57 20.07
N ARG A 52 4.71 1.87 20.34
CA ARG A 52 3.64 2.80 20.76
C ARG A 52 2.59 3.01 19.66
N PHE A 53 3.02 3.15 18.41
CA PHE A 53 2.10 3.29 17.28
C PHE A 53 1.26 2.03 17.07
N ALA A 54 1.89 0.86 17.06
CA ALA A 54 1.19 -0.42 16.92
C ALA A 54 0.19 -0.65 18.06
N ALA A 55 0.58 -0.35 19.31
CA ALA A 55 -0.31 -0.48 20.47
C ALA A 55 -1.57 0.38 20.34
N TYR A 56 -1.50 1.53 19.66
CA TYR A 56 -2.66 2.39 19.41
C TYR A 56 -3.45 1.98 18.15
N SER A 57 -2.76 1.77 17.03
CA SER A 57 -3.37 1.59 15.70
C SER A 57 -3.96 0.19 15.51
N VAL A 58 -3.31 -0.85 16.05
CA VAL A 58 -3.77 -2.25 15.87
C VAL A 58 -5.17 -2.46 16.45
N PRO A 59 -5.48 -2.08 17.71
CA PRO A 59 -6.83 -2.24 18.25
C PRO A 59 -7.91 -1.48 17.46
N GLN A 60 -7.58 -0.30 16.93
CA GLN A 60 -8.52 0.48 16.11
C GLN A 60 -8.83 -0.23 14.79
N ALA A 61 -7.81 -0.78 14.14
CA ALA A 61 -7.95 -1.54 12.90
C ALA A 61 -8.69 -2.86 13.12
N THR A 62 -8.37 -3.61 14.18
CA THR A 62 -9.03 -4.88 14.47
C THR A 62 -10.50 -4.72 14.88
N ARG A 63 -10.86 -3.60 15.52
CA ARG A 63 -12.27 -3.28 15.80
C ARG A 63 -13.12 -3.12 14.54
N HIS A 64 -12.51 -2.76 13.41
CA HIS A 64 -13.17 -2.60 12.11
C HIS A 64 -12.69 -3.64 11.09
N MET A 65 -12.24 -4.81 11.56
CA MET A 65 -11.69 -5.88 10.71
C MET A 65 -12.55 -6.24 9.49
N PRO A 66 -13.88 -6.37 9.60
CA PRO A 66 -14.72 -6.65 8.42
C PRO A 66 -14.62 -5.55 7.35
N LEU A 67 -14.60 -4.29 7.76
CA LEU A 67 -14.48 -3.15 6.86
C LEU A 67 -13.10 -3.12 6.18
N VAL A 68 -12.03 -3.39 6.95
CA VAL A 68 -10.67 -3.54 6.41
C VAL A 68 -10.60 -4.68 5.40
N GLY A 69 -11.26 -5.81 5.68
CA GLY A 69 -11.34 -6.96 4.78
C GLY A 69 -12.04 -6.62 3.47
N VAL A 70 -13.23 -6.02 3.54
CA VAL A 70 -13.99 -5.58 2.35
C VAL A 70 -13.20 -4.56 1.54
N ALA A 71 -12.59 -3.57 2.19
CA ALA A 71 -11.74 -2.58 1.52
C ALA A 71 -10.53 -3.22 0.84
N SER A 72 -9.92 -4.23 1.46
CA SER A 72 -8.78 -4.97 0.89
C SER A 72 -9.18 -5.77 -0.35
N ILE A 73 -10.34 -6.45 -0.31
CA ILE A 73 -10.88 -7.18 -1.47
C ILE A 73 -11.19 -6.20 -2.60
N ALA A 74 -11.90 -5.12 -2.31
CA ALA A 74 -12.24 -4.09 -3.29
C ALA A 74 -10.96 -3.49 -3.91
N GLY A 75 -9.96 -3.15 -3.10
CA GLY A 75 -8.66 -2.66 -3.58
C GLY A 75 -7.93 -3.67 -4.47
N GLY A 76 -7.96 -4.96 -4.10
CA GLY A 76 -7.41 -6.04 -4.93
C GLY A 76 -8.11 -6.18 -6.28
N LEU A 77 -9.44 -6.11 -6.31
CA LEU A 77 -10.22 -6.13 -7.55
C LEU A 77 -9.94 -4.90 -8.42
N VAL A 78 -9.77 -3.72 -7.83
CA VAL A 78 -9.37 -2.51 -8.56
C VAL A 78 -7.98 -2.66 -9.17
N LEU A 79 -7.01 -3.22 -8.44
CA LEU A 79 -5.66 -3.48 -8.95
C LEU A 79 -5.68 -4.50 -10.10
N LEU A 80 -6.46 -5.58 -9.97
CA LEU A 80 -6.64 -6.58 -11.04
C LEU A 80 -7.32 -5.95 -12.26
N GLY A 81 -8.36 -5.15 -12.04
CA GLY A 81 -9.02 -4.39 -13.10
C GLY A 81 -8.06 -3.42 -13.79
N ALA A 82 -7.19 -2.74 -13.04
CA ALA A 82 -6.20 -1.82 -13.58
C ALA A 82 -5.17 -2.50 -14.50
N LEU A 83 -4.89 -3.79 -14.25
CA LEU A 83 -4.01 -4.62 -15.07
C LEU A 83 -4.69 -5.13 -16.34
N LEU A 84 -5.98 -5.45 -16.27
CA LEU A 84 -6.72 -6.06 -17.37
C LEU A 84 -7.37 -5.05 -18.31
N LEU A 85 -7.72 -3.86 -17.79
CA LEU A 85 -8.38 -2.83 -18.57
C LEU A 85 -7.35 -2.06 -19.44
N PRO A 86 -7.70 -1.76 -20.70
CA PRO A 86 -6.91 -0.87 -21.52
C PRO A 86 -6.72 0.46 -20.80
N ARG A 87 -5.50 0.99 -20.89
CA ARG A 87 -5.22 2.35 -20.45
C ARG A 87 -6.11 3.27 -21.28
N ALA A 88 -7.12 3.89 -20.65
CA ALA A 88 -7.93 4.89 -21.32
C ALA A 88 -6.98 5.98 -21.82
N ALA A 89 -6.84 6.10 -23.14
CA ALA A 89 -6.05 7.16 -23.76
C ALA A 89 -6.73 8.49 -23.41
N GLY A 90 -6.16 9.19 -22.43
CA GLY A 90 -6.36 10.63 -22.24
C GLY A 90 -5.28 11.37 -22.99
#